data_AF-A0A1G3FKG5-F1
#
_entry.id   AF-A0A1G3FKG5-F1
#
_cell.length_a   1.000
_cell.length_b   1.000
_cell.length_c   1.000
_cell.angle_alpha   90.00
_cell.angle_beta   90.00
_cell.angle_gamma   90.00
#
_symmetry.space_group_name_H-M   'P 1'
#
loop_
_entity.id
_entity.type
_entity.pdbx_description
1 polymer ?
#
loop_
_entity_poly.entity_id
_entity_poly.type
_entity_poly.pdbx_seq_one_letter_code
_entity_poly.pdbx_strand_id
1 'polypeptide(L)'
;MAQSHQALVIRSDGMLCQWNSQTGRFDEIRDFRLHETSTTPAIFFDIALAPNGTLYAVGGNAIYRLDMATGLAVKVHDLFKIGNALDIRPDGSFVIGYASRDYIEILRPGTFEVLERYETDPDAGIFGGPGSAGDLQVVGNRAYLTTDEDTILVFDLRDGTILQEIENAQAGTAYGLHYDGGLIAFIGDAAYRLVDGEFRLLQDFELDAIINGAATLPSFTRSGNAGNNTLTGSFWNDRLLGQGGADTLRGGNGADTLEGGAGNDRLEGGAGFDRLLGGTGADRLLGGGGSDRLEGGAGNDTLIGAEGADTLAGGFGADLLTGGAGADRFVFTESGGRDRITDFNVDLDQLLLDRDLLDGLTNPDRIVAEHARLVNGAVVLDFGDTIIRLDGLTSLDGLADAISLI
;
A
#
# COMPACT_ATOMS: atom_id res chain seq x y z
N MET A 1 -3.30 30.57 -5.41
CA MET A 1 -2.16 29.90 -4.77
C MET A 1 -2.77 28.96 -3.76
N ALA A 2 -2.84 27.67 -4.08
CA ALA A 2 -3.37 26.66 -3.17
C ALA A 2 -2.47 26.63 -1.93
N GLN A 3 -3.03 26.93 -0.76
CA GLN A 3 -2.32 26.69 0.49
C GLN A 3 -2.24 25.17 0.64
N SER A 4 -1.02 24.63 0.63
CA SER A 4 -0.79 23.23 0.97
C SER A 4 -1.24 23.02 2.41
N HIS A 5 -2.40 22.39 2.63
CA HIS A 5 -2.83 21.98 3.96
C HIS A 5 -2.11 20.68 4.32
N GLN A 6 -1.47 20.68 5.48
CA GLN A 6 -0.49 19.69 5.92
C GLN A 6 -1.13 18.78 6.97
N ALA A 7 -1.02 17.46 6.82
CA ALA A 7 -1.50 16.53 7.84
C ALA A 7 -0.59 16.59 9.08
N LEU A 8 -1.20 16.79 10.25
CA LEU A 8 -0.53 16.91 11.55
C LEU A 8 -0.97 15.77 12.45
N VAL A 9 -0.03 15.21 13.21
CA VAL A 9 -0.29 14.19 14.24
C VAL A 9 0.50 14.52 15.49
N ILE A 10 -0.03 14.20 16.67
CA ILE A 10 0.75 14.23 17.91
C ILE A 10 1.02 12.79 18.36
N ARG A 11 2.27 12.49 18.67
CA ARG A 11 2.63 11.23 19.30
C ARG A 11 2.26 11.28 20.78
N SER A 12 2.04 10.11 21.37
CA SER A 12 1.71 9.97 22.80
C SER A 12 2.83 10.47 23.73
N ASP A 13 4.04 10.69 23.22
CA ASP A 13 5.15 11.34 23.91
C ASP A 13 5.20 12.87 23.70
N GLY A 14 4.15 13.48 23.15
CA GLY A 14 4.03 14.94 23.00
C GLY A 14 4.72 15.53 21.78
N MET A 15 5.33 14.70 20.92
CA MET A 15 5.94 15.16 19.68
C MET A 15 4.87 15.43 18.61
N LEU A 16 4.75 16.68 18.18
CA LEU A 16 3.99 17.07 17.00
C LEU A 16 4.79 16.75 15.75
N CYS A 17 4.21 15.97 14.85
CA CYS A 17 4.80 15.61 13.57
C CYS A 17 3.92 16.07 12.41
N GLN A 18 4.56 16.33 11.27
CA GLN A 18 3.91 16.71 10.03
C GLN A 18 4.18 15.68 8.96
N TRP A 19 3.16 15.35 8.19
CA TRP A 19 3.36 14.54 7.00
C TRP A 19 4.23 15.26 5.96
N ASN A 20 5.27 14.58 5.49
CA ASN A 20 6.08 14.99 4.35
C ASN A 20 5.82 14.08 3.16
N SER A 21 5.11 14.62 2.17
CA SER A 21 4.72 13.90 0.95
C SER A 21 5.89 13.54 0.04
N GLN A 22 7.05 14.18 0.17
CA GLN A 22 8.23 13.88 -0.63
C GLN A 22 8.99 12.67 -0.09
N THR A 23 8.98 12.49 1.23
CA THR A 23 9.73 11.43 1.91
C THR A 23 8.87 10.24 2.28
N GLY A 24 7.54 10.38 2.24
CA GLY A 24 6.62 9.35 2.71
C GLY A 24 6.75 9.11 4.22
N ARG A 25 7.10 10.13 5.00
CA ARG A 25 7.29 10.02 6.45
C ARG A 25 6.71 11.22 7.19
N PHE A 26 6.44 11.04 8.48
CA PHE A 26 6.13 12.12 9.41
C PHE A 26 7.43 12.77 9.92
N ASP A 27 7.66 14.02 9.54
CA ASP A 27 8.76 14.83 10.02
C ASP A 27 8.42 15.43 11.40
N GLU A 28 9.34 15.36 12.35
CA GLU A 28 9.17 15.96 13.66
C GLU A 28 9.17 17.49 13.57
N ILE A 29 8.12 18.14 14.08
CA ILE A 29 8.01 19.59 14.11
C ILE A 29 8.46 20.13 15.46
N ARG A 30 7.85 19.63 16.54
CA ARG A 30 7.97 20.24 17.87
C ARG A 30 7.55 19.30 19.00
N ASP A 31 8.38 19.25 20.04
CA ASP A 31 8.04 18.63 21.33
C ASP A 31 7.23 19.60 22.21
N PHE A 32 6.11 19.12 22.76
CA PHE A 32 5.23 19.88 23.65
C PHE A 32 5.29 19.41 25.10
N ARG A 33 5.34 20.37 26.03
CA ARG A 33 5.41 20.12 27.47
C ARG A 33 4.39 20.91 28.26
N LEU A 34 3.94 20.34 29.38
CA LEU A 34 2.94 20.96 30.25
C LEU A 34 3.46 22.19 31.02
N HIS A 35 4.79 22.30 31.21
CA HIS A 35 5.40 23.38 31.99
C HIS A 35 6.82 23.70 31.47
N GLU A 36 7.22 24.98 31.54
CA GLU A 36 8.54 25.48 31.07
C GLU A 36 9.75 24.74 31.67
N THR A 37 9.58 24.21 32.88
CA THR A 37 10.63 23.56 33.66
C THR A 37 10.50 22.03 33.68
N SER A 38 9.47 21.47 33.05
CA SER A 38 9.27 20.02 33.02
C SER A 38 10.21 19.35 32.03
N THR A 39 10.82 18.24 32.43
CA THR A 39 11.53 17.31 31.52
C THR A 39 10.63 16.17 31.07
N THR A 40 9.44 16.04 31.66
CA THR A 40 8.45 15.00 31.30
C THR A 40 7.61 15.50 30.14
N PRO A 41 7.53 14.74 29.02
CA PRO A 41 6.67 15.10 27.90
C PRO A 41 5.18 15.04 28.27
N ALA A 42 4.37 15.82 27.58
CA ALA A 42 2.93 15.78 27.75
C ALA A 42 2.34 14.59 26.97
N ILE A 43 1.49 13.80 27.61
CA ILE A 43 0.78 12.70 26.94
C ILE A 43 -0.53 13.25 26.40
N PHE A 44 -0.63 13.31 25.07
CA PHE A 44 -1.84 13.67 24.35
C PHE A 44 -2.40 12.46 23.63
N PHE A 45 -3.71 12.45 23.49
CA PHE A 45 -4.45 11.40 22.79
C PHE A 45 -4.91 11.87 21.42
N ASP A 46 -5.16 13.17 21.26
CA ASP A 46 -5.66 13.75 20.01
C ASP A 46 -5.36 15.26 19.90
N ILE A 47 -5.39 15.79 18.66
CA ILE A 47 -5.20 17.21 18.34
C ILE A 47 -6.23 17.73 17.34
N ALA A 48 -6.59 19.01 17.49
CA ALA A 48 -7.48 19.69 16.55
C ALA A 48 -6.95 21.09 16.21
N LEU A 49 -7.04 21.45 14.93
CA LEU A 49 -6.66 22.78 14.44
C LEU A 49 -7.90 23.66 14.29
N ALA A 50 -8.00 24.70 15.11
CA ALA A 50 -9.09 25.66 15.01
C ALA A 50 -8.97 26.51 13.73
N PRO A 51 -10.09 27.04 13.19
CA PRO A 51 -10.09 27.89 11.99
C PRO A 51 -9.21 29.14 12.09
N ASN A 52 -8.91 29.61 13.30
CA ASN A 52 -8.02 30.73 13.56
C ASN A 52 -6.52 30.34 13.61
N GLY A 53 -6.19 29.08 13.28
CA GLY A 53 -4.82 28.55 13.29
C GLY A 53 -4.32 28.11 14.67
N THR A 54 -5.17 28.11 15.71
CA THR A 54 -4.77 27.66 17.04
C THR A 54 -4.86 26.14 17.12
N LEU A 55 -3.77 25.48 17.54
CA LEU A 55 -3.76 24.05 17.78
C LEU A 55 -4.19 23.74 19.22
N TYR A 56 -5.14 22.82 19.36
CA TYR A 56 -5.59 22.28 20.64
C TYR A 56 -5.25 20.80 20.72
N ALA A 57 -5.07 20.30 21.93
CA ALA A 57 -4.83 18.90 22.22
C ALA A 57 -5.69 18.45 23.39
N VAL A 58 -6.10 17.19 23.39
CA VAL A 58 -6.71 16.55 24.56
C VAL A 58 -5.71 15.60 25.20
N GLY A 59 -5.60 15.66 26.53
CA GLY A 59 -4.68 14.82 27.29
C GLY A 59 -5.19 14.60 28.71
N GLY A 60 -5.30 13.34 29.12
CA GLY A 60 -5.94 12.98 30.38
C GLY A 60 -7.35 13.57 30.48
N ASN A 61 -7.61 14.38 31.51
CA ASN A 61 -8.90 15.00 31.77
C ASN A 61 -8.90 16.49 31.43
N ALA A 62 -8.22 16.93 30.38
CA ALA A 62 -8.13 18.34 30.05
C ALA A 62 -7.90 18.64 28.58
N ILE A 63 -8.28 19.85 28.17
CA ILE A 63 -7.95 20.44 26.88
C ILE A 63 -6.78 21.40 27.08
N TYR A 64 -5.81 21.33 26.18
CA TYR A 64 -4.63 22.17 26.14
C TYR A 64 -4.61 22.97 24.84
N ARG A 65 -4.16 24.22 24.92
CA ARG A 65 -3.76 25.01 23.77
C ARG A 65 -2.26 24.86 23.57
N LEU A 66 -1.84 24.47 22.37
CA LEU A 66 -0.45 24.27 22.02
C LEU A 66 0.16 25.57 21.47
N ASP A 67 1.17 26.09 22.15
CA ASP A 67 1.90 27.27 21.74
C ASP A 67 3.15 26.88 20.92
N MET A 68 3.04 27.02 19.60
CA MET A 68 4.10 26.68 18.66
C MET A 68 5.41 27.47 18.88
N ALA A 69 5.34 28.68 19.45
CA ALA A 69 6.51 29.51 19.66
C ALA A 69 7.32 29.03 20.86
N THR A 70 6.65 28.66 21.94
CA THR A 70 7.29 28.25 23.20
C THR A 70 7.48 26.74 23.30
N GLY A 71 6.65 25.93 22.61
CA GLY A 71 6.58 24.48 22.81
C GLY A 71 5.81 24.10 24.08
N LEU A 72 4.98 25.01 24.61
CA LEU A 72 4.20 24.77 25.82
C LEU A 72 2.77 24.38 25.48
N ALA A 73 2.23 23.43 26.24
CA ALA A 73 0.84 23.07 26.25
C ALA A 73 0.15 23.71 27.45
N VAL A 74 -0.63 24.76 27.19
CA VAL A 74 -1.32 25.53 28.24
C VAL A 74 -2.70 24.93 28.46
N LYS A 75 -2.97 24.42 29.66
CA LYS A 75 -4.30 23.91 30.01
C LYS A 75 -5.33 25.04 29.92
N VAL A 76 -6.39 24.83 29.15
CA VAL A 76 -7.46 25.83 28.96
C VAL A 76 -8.80 25.38 29.52
N HIS A 77 -9.01 24.07 29.70
CA HIS A 77 -10.25 23.55 30.25
C HIS A 77 -10.03 22.21 30.96
N ASP A 78 -10.71 22.01 32.08
CA ASP A 78 -10.77 20.73 32.79
C ASP A 78 -11.99 19.94 32.29
N LEU A 79 -11.76 18.72 31.84
CA LEU A 79 -12.81 17.79 31.47
C LEU A 79 -13.24 16.98 32.70
N PHE A 80 -14.53 16.63 32.73
CA PHE A 80 -15.10 15.86 33.84
C PHE A 80 -14.54 14.43 33.92
N LYS A 81 -14.06 13.88 32.79
CA LYS A 81 -13.44 12.56 32.64
C LYS A 81 -12.37 12.59 31.54
N ILE A 82 -11.71 11.45 31.33
CA ILE A 82 -10.77 11.29 30.22
C ILE A 82 -11.53 11.46 28.90
N GLY A 83 -11.18 12.51 28.16
CA GLY A 83 -11.57 12.68 26.76
C GLY A 83 -10.51 12.00 25.90
N ASN A 84 -10.94 11.18 24.95
CA ASN A 84 -10.01 10.42 24.10
C ASN A 84 -9.90 11.00 22.70
N ALA A 85 -10.90 11.74 22.25
CA ALA A 85 -10.94 12.31 20.91
C ALA A 85 -11.45 13.75 20.95
N LEU A 86 -10.89 14.60 20.12
CA LEU A 86 -11.13 16.03 20.07
C LEU A 86 -11.11 16.51 18.62
N ASP A 87 -12.20 17.13 18.20
CA ASP A 87 -12.22 17.88 16.94
C ASP A 87 -12.94 19.23 17.11
N ILE A 88 -12.89 20.08 16.10
CA ILE A 88 -13.43 21.44 16.13
C ILE A 88 -14.34 21.67 14.92
N ARG A 89 -15.60 22.04 15.19
CA ARG A 89 -16.56 22.44 14.15
C ARG A 89 -16.02 23.65 13.37
N PRO A 90 -16.49 23.88 12.12
CA PRO A 90 -16.14 25.09 11.37
C PRO A 90 -16.48 26.42 12.08
N ASP A 91 -17.44 26.41 13.01
CA ASP A 91 -17.80 27.57 13.84
C ASP A 91 -16.88 27.77 15.07
N GLY A 92 -15.90 26.88 15.26
CA GLY A 92 -14.91 26.91 16.33
C GLY A 92 -15.30 26.14 17.59
N SER A 93 -16.51 25.56 17.65
CA SER A 93 -16.98 24.80 18.82
C SER A 93 -16.22 23.47 18.93
N PHE A 94 -15.85 23.08 20.14
CA PHE A 94 -15.16 21.82 20.38
C PHE A 94 -16.14 20.67 20.39
N VAL A 95 -15.82 19.57 19.72
CA VAL A 95 -16.56 18.30 19.77
C VAL A 95 -15.65 17.30 20.48
N ILE A 96 -16.16 16.69 21.54
CA ILE A 96 -15.36 15.82 22.41
C ILE A 96 -16.05 14.47 22.57
N GLY A 97 -15.30 13.42 22.29
CA GLY A 97 -15.67 12.03 22.58
C GLY A 97 -15.08 11.56 23.91
N TYR A 98 -15.91 10.96 24.77
CA TYR A 98 -15.48 10.42 26.05
C TYR A 98 -15.45 8.89 26.03
N ALA A 99 -14.29 8.27 26.24
CA ALA A 99 -14.15 6.81 26.19
C ALA A 99 -14.79 6.02 27.34
N SER A 100 -15.31 6.69 28.37
CA SER A 100 -15.86 6.00 29.55
C SER A 100 -17.31 6.34 29.82
N ARG A 101 -17.98 6.95 28.83
CA ARG A 101 -19.40 7.26 28.80
C ARG A 101 -19.84 7.35 27.36
N ASP A 102 -20.97 6.74 27.06
CA ASP A 102 -21.54 6.67 25.72
C ASP A 102 -22.20 8.01 25.37
N TYR A 103 -21.40 9.08 25.22
CA TYR A 103 -21.87 10.36 24.70
C TYR A 103 -20.75 11.22 24.09
N ILE A 104 -21.15 12.09 23.16
CA ILE A 104 -20.37 13.23 22.65
C ILE A 104 -20.88 14.52 23.30
N GLU A 105 -19.98 15.46 23.58
CA GLU A 105 -20.33 16.84 23.95
C GLU A 105 -19.81 17.84 22.94
N ILE A 106 -20.59 18.91 22.74
CA ILE A 106 -20.13 20.10 22.04
C ILE A 106 -20.00 21.25 23.02
N LEU A 107 -18.82 21.86 23.06
CA LEU A 107 -18.50 22.94 23.98
C LEU A 107 -18.42 24.28 23.27
N ARG A 108 -18.94 25.32 23.93
CA ARG A 108 -18.87 26.70 23.47
C ARG A 108 -17.41 27.16 23.41
N PRO A 109 -16.96 27.80 22.31
CA PRO A 109 -15.62 28.36 22.24
C PRO A 109 -15.38 29.37 23.37
N GLY A 110 -14.22 29.26 24.03
CA GLY A 110 -13.76 30.20 25.05
C GLY A 110 -14.36 30.00 26.45
N THR A 111 -15.68 29.79 26.57
CA THR A 111 -16.30 29.49 27.89
C THR A 111 -16.32 28.02 28.22
N PHE A 112 -16.23 27.14 27.22
CA PHE A 112 -16.31 25.69 27.34
C PHE A 112 -17.60 25.18 28.02
N GLU A 113 -18.67 25.98 27.96
CA GLU A 113 -19.99 25.53 28.38
C GLU A 113 -20.51 24.46 27.42
N VAL A 114 -21.10 23.38 27.95
CA VAL A 114 -21.75 22.36 27.13
C VAL A 114 -22.94 22.99 26.42
N LEU A 115 -22.87 23.04 25.09
CA LEU A 115 -23.93 23.49 24.21
C LEU A 115 -24.93 22.36 23.94
N GLU A 116 -24.40 21.19 23.60
CA GLU A 116 -25.14 20.02 23.18
C GLU A 116 -24.47 18.77 23.76
N ARG A 117 -25.28 17.77 24.11
CA ARG A 117 -24.82 16.43 24.48
C ARG A 117 -25.67 15.41 23.74
N TYR A 118 -24.99 14.44 23.13
CA TYR A 118 -25.63 13.36 22.40
C TYR A 118 -25.24 12.04 23.03
N GLU A 119 -26.21 11.35 23.61
CA GLU A 119 -26.02 9.98 24.08
C GLU A 119 -25.80 9.07 22.87
N THR A 120 -24.87 8.14 23.02
CA THR A 120 -24.60 7.09 22.06
C THR A 120 -25.07 5.77 22.64
N ASP A 121 -25.14 4.73 21.79
CA ASP A 121 -25.62 3.42 22.24
C ASP A 121 -24.65 2.84 23.30
N PRO A 122 -25.14 2.52 24.52
CA PRO A 122 -24.32 1.94 25.58
C PRO A 122 -23.83 0.53 25.29
N ASP A 123 -24.45 -0.17 24.36
CA ASP A 123 -24.02 -1.51 23.91
C ASP A 123 -23.06 -1.42 22.71
N ALA A 124 -22.99 -0.30 22.00
CA ALA A 124 -22.10 -0.11 20.83
C ALA A 124 -20.64 0.19 21.18
N GLY A 125 -20.27 0.16 22.47
CA GLY A 125 -18.89 0.25 22.94
C GLY A 125 -18.13 1.43 22.34
N ILE A 126 -18.36 2.65 22.84
CA ILE A 126 -17.62 3.83 22.33
C ILE A 126 -16.21 3.86 22.93
N PHE A 127 -15.40 2.87 22.56
CA PHE A 127 -14.04 2.59 23.00
C PHE A 127 -13.90 1.81 24.30
N GLY A 128 -13.63 0.51 24.17
CA GLY A 128 -12.33 -0.11 24.37
C GLY A 128 -11.64 0.33 25.66
N GLY A 129 -11.51 -0.63 26.57
CA GLY A 129 -10.98 -0.44 27.92
C GLY A 129 -9.75 0.48 28.01
N PRO A 130 -9.48 1.04 29.21
CA PRO A 130 -8.52 2.11 29.42
C PRO A 130 -7.23 1.92 28.59
N GLY A 131 -7.04 2.76 27.56
CA GLY A 131 -5.86 2.73 26.69
C GLY A 131 -6.09 2.52 25.20
N SER A 132 -7.32 2.33 24.70
CA SER A 132 -7.60 2.37 23.26
C SER A 132 -7.92 3.79 22.79
N ALA A 133 -7.21 4.26 21.76
CA ALA A 133 -7.41 5.58 21.16
C ALA A 133 -8.54 5.48 20.13
N GLY A 134 -9.52 6.37 20.28
CA GLY A 134 -10.57 6.56 19.32
C GLY A 134 -10.33 7.79 18.48
N ASP A 135 -10.71 7.74 17.20
CA ASP A 135 -10.65 8.92 16.34
C ASP A 135 -12.05 9.53 16.17
N LEU A 136 -12.11 10.85 16.19
CA LEU A 136 -13.31 11.66 16.03
C LEU A 136 -13.03 12.73 15.00
N GLN A 137 -13.82 12.75 13.94
CA GLN A 137 -13.69 13.75 12.89
C GLN A 137 -14.99 14.46 12.59
N VAL A 138 -14.93 15.77 12.37
CA VAL A 138 -16.05 16.66 12.14
C VAL A 138 -15.95 17.26 10.74
N VAL A 139 -16.94 16.97 9.90
CA VAL A 139 -17.04 17.52 8.55
C VAL A 139 -18.40 18.18 8.36
N GLY A 140 -18.39 19.51 8.29
CA GLY A 140 -19.61 20.30 8.26
C GLY A 140 -20.44 20.08 9.54
N ASN A 141 -21.64 19.50 9.38
CA ASN A 141 -22.55 19.20 10.49
C ASN A 141 -22.59 17.70 10.83
N ARG A 142 -21.53 16.95 10.50
CA ARG A 142 -21.46 15.52 10.84
C ARG A 142 -20.23 15.23 11.68
N ALA A 143 -20.37 14.31 12.63
CA ALA A 143 -19.26 13.72 13.34
C ALA A 143 -19.15 12.25 12.96
N TYR A 144 -17.92 11.82 12.74
CA TYR A 144 -17.52 10.46 12.40
C TYR A 144 -16.71 9.94 13.56
N LEU A 145 -17.20 8.85 14.16
CA LEU A 145 -16.63 8.30 15.37
C LEU A 145 -16.35 6.82 15.13
N THR A 146 -15.09 6.41 15.22
CA THR A 146 -14.75 4.98 15.26
C THR A 146 -15.28 4.38 16.59
N THR A 147 -15.50 3.07 16.68
CA THR A 147 -15.86 2.39 17.94
C THR A 147 -14.95 1.17 18.17
N ASP A 148 -15.14 0.44 19.26
CA ASP A 148 -14.33 -0.76 19.56
C ASP A 148 -14.80 -2.05 18.87
N GLU A 149 -16.03 -2.07 18.34
CA GLU A 149 -16.63 -3.21 17.65
C GLU A 149 -16.38 -3.21 16.14
N ASP A 150 -15.27 -2.63 15.68
CA ASP A 150 -15.00 -2.47 14.25
C ASP A 150 -16.16 -1.71 13.57
N THR A 151 -16.65 -0.64 14.21
CA THR A 151 -17.77 0.13 13.67
C THR A 151 -17.45 1.62 13.55
N ILE A 152 -18.00 2.29 12.53
CA ILE A 152 -18.00 3.76 12.46
C ILE A 152 -19.43 4.26 12.59
N LEU A 153 -19.66 5.14 13.57
CA LEU A 153 -20.91 5.85 13.78
C LEU A 153 -20.86 7.22 13.11
N VAL A 154 -21.90 7.54 12.34
CA VAL A 154 -22.07 8.85 11.69
C VAL A 154 -23.20 9.60 12.38
N PHE A 155 -22.86 10.70 13.04
CA PHE A 155 -23.83 11.55 13.74
C PHE A 155 -24.19 12.78 12.92
N ASP A 156 -25.46 13.17 12.95
CA ASP A 156 -25.86 14.53 12.61
C ASP A 156 -25.67 15.43 13.83
N LEU A 157 -24.77 16.39 13.73
CA LEU A 157 -24.47 17.34 14.79
C LEU A 157 -25.55 18.41 14.98
N ARG A 158 -26.62 18.42 14.17
CA ARG A 158 -27.75 19.36 14.36
C ARG A 158 -28.77 18.86 15.37
N ASP A 159 -28.97 17.55 15.43
CA ASP A 159 -30.01 16.93 16.26
C ASP A 159 -29.55 15.68 17.02
N GLY A 160 -28.33 15.22 16.79
CA GLY A 160 -27.73 14.06 17.47
C GLY A 160 -28.13 12.72 16.88
N THR A 161 -28.87 12.71 15.76
CA THR A 161 -29.32 11.46 15.17
C THR A 161 -28.13 10.67 14.63
N ILE A 162 -28.11 9.36 14.93
CA ILE A 162 -27.23 8.42 14.22
C ILE A 162 -27.82 8.27 12.81
N LEU A 163 -27.09 8.77 11.83
CA LEU A 163 -27.47 8.70 10.42
C LEU A 163 -27.12 7.33 9.83
N GLN A 164 -26.02 6.75 10.31
CA GLN A 164 -25.47 5.52 9.78
C GLN A 164 -24.57 4.82 10.80
N GLU A 165 -24.58 3.50 10.73
CA GLU A 165 -23.66 2.59 11.41
C GLU A 165 -22.96 1.75 10.34
N ILE A 166 -21.64 1.64 10.42
CA ILE A 166 -20.83 0.89 9.46
C ILE A 166 -20.12 -0.24 10.21
N GLU A 167 -20.70 -1.44 10.19
CA GLU A 167 -20.21 -2.64 10.88
C GLU A 167 -19.04 -3.33 10.17
N ASN A 168 -18.23 -4.10 10.91
CA ASN A 168 -17.11 -4.94 10.43
C ASN A 168 -15.95 -4.17 9.76
N ALA A 169 -15.73 -2.93 10.16
CA ALA A 169 -14.51 -2.16 9.94
C ALA A 169 -13.31 -2.79 10.67
N GLN A 170 -12.83 -3.97 10.21
CA GLN A 170 -11.69 -4.71 10.77
C GLN A 170 -10.64 -3.76 11.39
N ALA A 171 -10.45 -3.86 12.70
CA ALA A 171 -9.69 -2.93 13.54
C ALA A 171 -8.42 -2.38 12.89
N GLY A 172 -8.44 -1.09 12.52
CA GLY A 172 -7.26 -0.49 11.90
C GLY A 172 -7.42 0.92 11.34
N THR A 173 -7.77 1.89 12.19
CA THR A 173 -7.52 3.35 11.99
C THR A 173 -8.28 4.03 10.85
N ALA A 174 -9.28 4.85 11.18
CA ALA A 174 -9.64 5.96 10.31
C ALA A 174 -8.42 6.91 10.24
N TYR A 175 -7.95 7.23 9.04
CA TYR A 175 -6.96 8.30 8.83
C TYR A 175 -7.65 9.41 8.04
N GLY A 176 -8.01 10.49 8.72
CA GLY A 176 -8.63 11.65 8.11
C GLY A 176 -7.65 12.48 7.28
N LEU A 177 -7.42 12.11 6.01
CA LEU A 177 -6.75 13.02 5.07
C LEU A 177 -7.76 14.00 4.47
N HIS A 178 -7.71 15.25 4.93
CA HIS A 178 -8.44 16.35 4.30
C HIS A 178 -7.66 16.85 3.06
N TYR A 179 -8.21 16.62 1.86
CA TYR A 179 -7.77 17.27 0.62
C TYR A 179 -8.99 17.69 -0.20
N ASP A 180 -9.12 18.98 -0.52
CA ASP A 180 -9.96 19.64 -1.55
C ASP A 180 -11.12 18.87 -2.24
N GLY A 181 -11.91 18.06 -1.51
CA GLY A 181 -12.96 17.25 -2.13
C GLY A 181 -13.60 16.11 -1.33
N GLY A 182 -13.35 15.92 -0.03
CA GLY A 182 -14.09 14.97 0.81
C GLY A 182 -13.24 14.29 1.90
N LEU A 183 -13.91 13.74 2.91
CA LEU A 183 -13.31 12.87 3.94
C LEU A 183 -13.08 11.47 3.37
N ILE A 184 -11.97 10.83 3.75
CA ILE A 184 -11.68 9.46 3.34
C ILE A 184 -11.52 8.59 4.58
N ALA A 185 -12.24 7.48 4.61
CA ALA A 185 -12.15 6.48 5.66
C ALA A 185 -11.55 5.21 5.06
N PHE A 186 -10.61 4.61 5.78
CA PHE A 186 -10.14 3.26 5.51
C PHE A 186 -10.82 2.32 6.50
N ILE A 187 -11.44 1.27 5.96
CA ILE A 187 -12.31 0.34 6.68
C ILE A 187 -11.91 -1.06 6.19
N GLY A 188 -11.15 -1.79 7.01
CA GLY A 188 -10.45 -3.00 6.54
C GLY A 188 -9.53 -2.69 5.36
N ASP A 189 -9.67 -3.47 4.27
CA ASP A 189 -8.87 -3.30 3.04
C ASP A 189 -9.50 -2.31 2.04
N ALA A 190 -10.58 -1.63 2.42
CA ALA A 190 -11.35 -0.77 1.53
C ALA A 190 -11.23 0.72 1.91
N ALA A 191 -11.07 1.57 0.90
CA ALA A 191 -11.09 3.02 1.04
C ALA A 191 -12.48 3.57 0.65
N TYR A 192 -12.98 4.52 1.43
CA TYR A 192 -14.28 5.13 1.24
C TYR A 192 -14.12 6.64 1.19
N ARG A 193 -14.81 7.30 0.27
CA ARG A 193 -14.87 8.76 0.20
C ARG A 193 -16.24 9.26 0.58
N LEU A 194 -16.26 10.29 1.40
CA LEU A 194 -17.46 11.03 1.74
C LEU A 194 -17.88 11.91 0.56
N VAL A 195 -19.00 11.55 -0.08
CA VAL A 195 -19.60 12.28 -1.18
C VAL A 195 -21.04 12.62 -0.78
N ASP A 196 -21.37 13.92 -0.73
CA ASP A 196 -22.68 14.43 -0.30
C ASP A 196 -23.12 13.94 1.09
N GLY A 197 -22.15 13.62 1.96
CA GLY A 197 -22.36 13.13 3.32
C GLY A 197 -22.44 11.61 3.43
N GLU A 198 -22.46 10.85 2.34
CA GLU A 198 -22.43 9.39 2.39
C GLU A 198 -21.03 8.89 2.02
N PHE A 199 -20.52 7.92 2.77
CA PHE A 199 -19.30 7.22 2.39
C PHE A 199 -19.62 6.28 1.22
N ARG A 200 -18.94 6.51 0.10
CA ARG A 200 -18.97 5.65 -1.08
C ARG A 200 -17.65 4.93 -1.18
N LEU A 201 -17.71 3.62 -1.44
CA LEU A 201 -16.52 2.82 -1.72
C LEU A 201 -15.76 3.44 -2.91
N LEU A 202 -14.48 3.71 -2.73
CA LEU A 202 -13.59 4.14 -3.81
C LEU A 202 -13.25 2.91 -4.66
N GLN A 203 -13.65 2.94 -5.94
CA GLN A 203 -13.25 1.94 -6.93
C GLN A 203 -12.01 2.43 -7.72
N ASP A 204 -11.22 1.46 -8.21
CA ASP A 204 -9.92 1.45 -8.91
C ASP A 204 -9.39 2.75 -9.55
N PHE A 205 -10.22 3.69 -10.02
CA PHE A 205 -9.80 4.90 -10.73
C PHE A 205 -9.77 6.20 -9.90
N GLU A 206 -10.39 6.24 -8.71
CA GLU A 206 -10.39 7.46 -7.88
C GLU A 206 -9.20 7.54 -6.90
N LEU A 207 -8.45 6.45 -6.71
CA LEU A 207 -7.38 6.39 -5.70
C LEU A 207 -6.11 7.14 -6.12
N ASP A 208 -5.74 7.13 -7.41
CA ASP A 208 -4.57 7.83 -7.97
C ASP A 208 -4.63 9.36 -7.77
N ALA A 209 -5.83 9.93 -7.73
CA ALA A 209 -6.02 11.36 -7.48
C ALA A 209 -5.89 11.73 -6.00
N ILE A 210 -5.98 10.73 -5.11
CA ILE A 210 -6.14 10.91 -3.67
C ILE A 210 -4.84 10.58 -2.92
N ILE A 211 -4.10 9.54 -3.33
CA ILE A 211 -2.95 9.00 -2.58
C ILE A 211 -1.63 9.28 -3.31
N ASN A 212 -1.35 10.54 -3.63
CA ASN A 212 0.05 10.95 -3.85
C ASN A 212 0.76 11.19 -2.50
N GLY A 213 0.82 10.15 -1.64
CA GLY A 213 1.53 10.24 -0.36
C GLY A 213 1.11 9.27 0.76
N ALA A 214 1.44 7.98 0.58
CA ALA A 214 1.78 6.92 1.55
C ALA A 214 0.86 6.47 2.72
N ALA A 215 0.73 5.15 2.82
CA ALA A 215 0.98 4.32 4.01
C ALA A 215 1.01 2.83 3.56
N THR A 216 2.02 2.05 3.94
CA THR A 216 2.04 0.60 3.70
C THR A 216 0.92 -0.08 4.49
N LEU A 217 -0.18 -0.41 3.82
CA LEU A 217 -1.35 -1.14 4.34
C LEU A 217 -1.28 -2.64 3.93
N PRO A 218 -2.02 -3.54 4.62
CA PRO A 218 -1.88 -4.99 4.46
C PRO A 218 -2.22 -5.46 3.04
N SER A 219 -1.58 -6.56 2.64
CA SER A 219 -1.71 -7.09 1.28
C SER A 219 -3.15 -7.49 0.95
N PHE A 220 -3.74 -6.90 -0.09
CA PHE A 220 -5.08 -7.25 -0.55
C PHE A 220 -5.05 -8.62 -1.25
N THR A 221 -5.72 -9.64 -0.70
CA THR A 221 -5.82 -10.95 -1.37
C THR A 221 -7.15 -11.09 -2.10
N ARG A 222 -7.10 -11.19 -3.43
CA ARG A 222 -8.29 -11.39 -4.28
C ARG A 222 -8.15 -12.68 -5.08
N SER A 223 -9.19 -13.52 -5.03
CA SER A 223 -9.21 -14.78 -5.79
C SER A 223 -10.39 -14.83 -6.75
N GLY A 224 -10.12 -15.36 -7.94
CA GLY A 224 -11.07 -15.70 -8.99
C GLY A 224 -11.79 -17.02 -8.73
N ASN A 225 -12.12 -17.74 -9.79
CA ASN A 225 -12.74 -19.05 -9.80
C ASN A 225 -12.28 -19.82 -11.04
N ALA A 226 -12.96 -20.91 -11.43
CA ALA A 226 -12.55 -21.74 -12.56
C ALA A 226 -12.94 -21.19 -13.96
N GLY A 227 -13.40 -19.94 -14.05
CA GLY A 227 -13.73 -19.30 -15.32
C GLY A 227 -13.02 -17.96 -15.44
N ASN A 228 -12.99 -17.41 -16.66
CA ASN A 228 -12.24 -16.21 -16.99
C ASN A 228 -12.59 -15.01 -16.10
N ASN A 229 -11.59 -14.48 -15.40
CA ASN A 229 -11.72 -13.40 -14.45
C ASN A 229 -10.88 -12.19 -14.86
N THR A 230 -11.28 -11.02 -14.39
CA THR A 230 -10.48 -9.81 -14.45
C THR A 230 -10.28 -9.33 -13.02
N LEU A 231 -9.06 -9.44 -12.53
CA LEU A 231 -8.66 -9.03 -11.20
C LEU A 231 -7.71 -7.84 -11.34
N THR A 232 -8.05 -6.74 -10.69
CA THR A 232 -7.20 -5.57 -10.57
C THR A 232 -6.87 -5.41 -9.10
N GLY A 233 -5.59 -5.22 -8.80
CA GLY A 233 -5.06 -4.81 -7.53
C GLY A 233 -5.13 -3.29 -7.37
N SER A 234 -4.30 -2.77 -6.50
CA SER A 234 -4.33 -1.47 -5.90
C SER A 234 -2.96 -0.79 -6.05
N PHE A 235 -2.65 0.16 -5.18
CA PHE A 235 -1.33 0.80 -5.13
C PHE A 235 -0.36 0.08 -4.17
N TRP A 236 -0.84 -0.95 -3.48
CA TRP A 236 -0.12 -1.66 -2.42
C TRP A 236 0.24 -3.07 -2.87
N ASN A 237 1.02 -3.75 -2.03
CA ASN A 237 1.47 -5.12 -2.27
C ASN A 237 0.30 -6.11 -2.24
N ASP A 238 -0.19 -6.54 -3.39
CA ASP A 238 -1.39 -7.36 -3.50
C ASP A 238 -1.08 -8.84 -3.76
N ARG A 239 -2.07 -9.70 -3.49
CA ARG A 239 -2.04 -11.12 -3.87
C ARG A 239 -3.27 -11.44 -4.73
N LEU A 240 -3.07 -11.60 -6.03
CA LEU A 240 -4.14 -11.88 -6.99
C LEU A 240 -4.04 -13.33 -7.48
N LEU A 241 -5.13 -14.10 -7.38
CA LEU A 241 -5.19 -15.52 -7.74
C LEU A 241 -6.28 -15.77 -8.78
N GLY A 242 -5.94 -16.04 -10.05
CA GLY A 242 -6.89 -16.34 -11.12
C GLY A 242 -7.63 -17.66 -10.92
N GLN A 243 -6.87 -18.69 -10.52
CA GLN A 243 -7.27 -20.10 -10.37
C GLN A 243 -7.38 -20.83 -11.70
N GLY A 244 -8.48 -20.69 -12.44
CA GLY A 244 -8.63 -21.39 -13.71
C GLY A 244 -9.48 -20.63 -14.70
N GLY A 245 -9.31 -20.92 -15.98
CA GLY A 245 -9.84 -20.09 -17.05
C GLY A 245 -8.74 -19.20 -17.62
N ALA A 246 -9.10 -18.39 -18.62
CA ALA A 246 -8.18 -17.41 -19.19
C ALA A 246 -8.38 -16.07 -18.48
N ASP A 247 -7.50 -15.76 -17.54
CA ASP A 247 -7.63 -14.65 -16.61
C ASP A 247 -6.82 -13.42 -17.05
N THR A 248 -7.21 -12.26 -16.54
CA THR A 248 -6.45 -11.02 -16.65
C THR A 248 -6.23 -10.45 -15.26
N LEU A 249 -4.99 -10.47 -14.80
CA LEU A 249 -4.55 -9.98 -13.51
C LEU A 249 -3.68 -8.73 -13.71
N ARG A 250 -3.94 -7.69 -12.92
CA ARG A 250 -3.17 -6.44 -12.93
C ARG A 250 -2.84 -6.05 -11.50
N GLY A 251 -1.56 -6.01 -11.13
CA GLY A 251 -1.09 -5.69 -9.78
C GLY A 251 -1.34 -4.22 -9.45
N GLY A 252 -0.67 -3.33 -10.20
CA GLY A 252 -0.82 -1.89 -10.05
C GLY A 252 0.50 -1.27 -9.62
N ASN A 253 0.53 -0.65 -8.44
CA ASN A 253 1.82 -0.29 -7.83
C ASN A 253 2.03 -1.16 -6.59
N GLY A 254 3.25 -1.22 -6.08
CA GLY A 254 3.58 -2.03 -4.92
C GLY A 254 4.35 -3.28 -5.31
N ALA A 255 4.67 -4.12 -4.34
CA ALA A 255 5.31 -5.41 -4.58
C ALA A 255 4.24 -6.50 -4.59
N ASP A 256 3.74 -6.81 -5.78
CA ASP A 256 2.57 -7.66 -5.97
C ASP A 256 2.94 -9.13 -6.18
N THR A 257 1.99 -10.02 -5.88
CA THR A 257 2.06 -11.44 -6.22
C THR A 257 0.84 -11.82 -7.05
N LEU A 258 1.06 -12.11 -8.33
CA LEU A 258 0.02 -12.52 -9.27
C LEU A 258 0.21 -13.99 -9.62
N GLU A 259 -0.85 -14.78 -9.54
CA GLU A 259 -0.87 -16.21 -9.88
C GLU A 259 -2.05 -16.47 -10.85
N GLY A 260 -1.76 -16.76 -12.11
CA GLY A 260 -2.77 -17.04 -13.14
C GLY A 260 -3.50 -18.35 -12.86
N GLY A 261 -2.73 -19.44 -12.80
CA GLY A 261 -3.24 -20.76 -12.48
C GLY A 261 -3.38 -21.60 -13.75
N ALA A 262 -4.59 -22.06 -14.06
CA ALA A 262 -4.82 -22.95 -15.20
C ALA A 262 -5.57 -22.25 -16.34
N GLY A 263 -4.91 -22.02 -17.47
CA GLY A 263 -5.49 -21.43 -18.67
C GLY A 263 -4.48 -20.50 -19.33
N ASN A 264 -4.91 -19.72 -20.31
CA ASN A 264 -4.01 -18.79 -20.99
C ASN A 264 -4.20 -17.41 -20.37
N ASP A 265 -3.33 -17.05 -19.44
CA ASP A 265 -3.49 -15.92 -18.57
C ASP A 265 -2.68 -14.70 -19.06
N ARG A 266 -3.16 -13.52 -18.66
CA ARG A 266 -2.44 -12.26 -18.84
C ARG A 266 -2.18 -11.64 -17.47
N LEU A 267 -0.91 -11.55 -17.09
CA LEU A 267 -0.46 -10.96 -15.83
C LEU A 267 0.35 -9.70 -16.13
N GLU A 268 0.05 -8.62 -15.40
CA GLU A 268 0.73 -7.33 -15.49
C GLU A 268 1.03 -6.87 -14.06
N GLY A 269 2.31 -6.86 -13.66
CA GLY A 269 2.76 -6.48 -12.31
C GLY A 269 2.50 -5.00 -12.08
N GLY A 270 3.10 -4.16 -12.91
CA GLY A 270 2.93 -2.72 -12.86
C GLY A 270 4.20 -2.07 -12.34
N ALA A 271 4.16 -1.34 -11.23
CA ALA A 271 5.36 -0.70 -10.68
C ALA A 271 5.68 -1.21 -9.27
N GLY A 272 6.89 -1.73 -9.07
CA GLY A 272 7.42 -2.13 -7.78
C GLY A 272 8.29 -3.38 -7.91
N PHE A 273 8.16 -4.33 -6.98
CA PHE A 273 8.96 -5.56 -7.02
C PHE A 273 7.99 -6.74 -7.07
N ASP A 274 7.59 -7.11 -8.28
CA ASP A 274 6.47 -8.00 -8.50
C ASP A 274 6.90 -9.45 -8.67
N ARG A 275 6.00 -10.36 -8.31
CA ARG A 275 6.14 -11.79 -8.54
C ARG A 275 4.96 -12.29 -9.36
N LEU A 276 5.22 -12.67 -10.60
CA LEU A 276 4.21 -13.17 -11.54
C LEU A 276 4.43 -14.67 -11.80
N LEU A 277 3.38 -15.47 -11.61
CA LEU A 277 3.35 -16.89 -11.95
C LEU A 277 2.21 -17.14 -12.94
N GLY A 278 2.53 -17.55 -14.18
CA GLY A 278 1.56 -17.91 -15.21
C GLY A 278 0.78 -19.15 -14.81
N GLY A 279 1.50 -20.27 -14.65
CA GLY A 279 0.95 -21.54 -14.22
C GLY A 279 0.95 -22.55 -15.35
N THR A 280 -0.22 -23.02 -15.77
CA THR A 280 -0.35 -23.93 -16.91
C THR A 280 -1.14 -23.27 -18.02
N GLY A 281 -0.64 -23.32 -19.25
CA GLY A 281 -1.25 -22.71 -20.42
C GLY A 281 -0.25 -21.79 -21.12
N ALA A 282 -0.69 -21.09 -22.15
CA ALA A 282 0.17 -20.14 -22.86
C ALA A 282 -0.05 -18.74 -22.29
N ASP A 283 0.83 -18.32 -21.40
CA ASP A 283 0.68 -17.14 -20.56
C ASP A 283 1.45 -15.94 -21.09
N ARG A 284 1.00 -14.75 -20.69
CA ARG A 284 1.65 -13.48 -21.01
C ARG A 284 1.90 -12.70 -19.74
N LEU A 285 3.16 -12.60 -19.35
CA LEU A 285 3.61 -11.93 -18.14
C LEU A 285 4.37 -10.65 -18.52
N LEU A 286 3.99 -9.53 -17.91
CA LEU A 286 4.69 -8.25 -18.00
C LEU A 286 5.01 -7.79 -16.57
N GLY A 287 6.30 -7.69 -16.22
CA GLY A 287 6.76 -7.21 -14.92
C GLY A 287 6.40 -5.75 -14.75
N GLY A 288 7.01 -4.89 -15.57
CA GLY A 288 6.72 -3.47 -15.61
C GLY A 288 7.91 -2.66 -15.12
N GLY A 289 7.75 -1.91 -14.04
CA GLY A 289 8.82 -1.11 -13.46
C GLY A 289 9.32 -1.68 -12.15
N GLY A 290 10.64 -1.85 -12.03
CA GLY A 290 11.32 -2.37 -10.84
C GLY A 290 11.86 -3.78 -11.05
N SER A 291 12.42 -4.40 -10.02
CA SER A 291 13.08 -5.72 -10.18
C SER A 291 12.11 -6.87 -9.94
N ASP A 292 11.59 -7.44 -11.02
CA ASP A 292 10.50 -8.39 -10.97
C ASP A 292 10.98 -9.84 -11.10
N ARG A 293 10.12 -10.76 -10.67
CA ARG A 293 10.29 -12.21 -10.85
C ARG A 293 9.12 -12.76 -11.65
N LEU A 294 9.40 -13.23 -12.86
CA LEU A 294 8.42 -13.80 -13.79
C LEU A 294 8.70 -15.30 -13.97
N GLU A 295 7.68 -16.12 -13.72
CA GLU A 295 7.68 -17.57 -13.94
C GLU A 295 6.51 -17.93 -14.87
N GLY A 296 6.79 -18.38 -16.09
CA GLY A 296 5.76 -18.79 -17.06
C GLY A 296 5.05 -20.05 -16.61
N GLY A 297 5.82 -21.11 -16.37
CA GLY A 297 5.33 -22.37 -15.86
C GLY A 297 5.31 -23.43 -16.96
N ALA A 298 4.15 -23.96 -17.31
CA ALA A 298 4.01 -24.96 -18.36
C ALA A 298 3.21 -24.42 -19.54
N GLY A 299 3.82 -24.36 -20.72
CA GLY A 299 3.19 -23.93 -21.95
C GLY A 299 4.15 -23.09 -22.78
N ASN A 300 3.62 -22.33 -23.75
CA ASN A 300 4.49 -21.47 -24.56
C ASN A 300 4.24 -20.04 -24.14
N ASP A 301 5.09 -19.53 -23.26
CA ASP A 301 4.85 -18.31 -22.53
C ASP A 301 5.56 -17.12 -23.17
N THR A 302 5.09 -15.92 -22.85
CA THR A 302 5.76 -14.67 -23.19
C THR A 302 6.00 -13.86 -21.94
N LEU A 303 7.27 -13.71 -21.56
CA LEU A 303 7.70 -12.96 -20.37
C LEU A 303 8.45 -11.70 -20.81
N ILE A 304 8.06 -10.57 -20.26
CA ILE A 304 8.69 -9.26 -20.51
C ILE A 304 8.97 -8.62 -19.15
N GLY A 305 10.24 -8.46 -18.78
CA GLY A 305 10.66 -7.80 -17.53
C GLY A 305 10.35 -6.30 -17.54
N ALA A 306 10.87 -5.62 -18.58
CA ALA A 306 10.71 -4.20 -18.89
C ALA A 306 11.73 -3.26 -18.21
N GLU A 307 11.43 -2.52 -17.15
CA GLU A 307 12.43 -1.68 -16.48
C GLU A 307 12.88 -2.31 -15.17
N GLY A 308 14.18 -2.38 -14.90
CA GLY A 308 14.70 -2.92 -13.65
C GLY A 308 15.51 -4.20 -13.87
N ALA A 309 16.12 -4.73 -12.81
CA ALA A 309 16.89 -5.96 -12.90
C ALA A 309 16.01 -7.16 -12.62
N ASP A 310 15.58 -7.86 -13.66
CA ASP A 310 14.51 -8.85 -13.60
C ASP A 310 15.05 -10.29 -13.53
N THR A 311 14.22 -11.21 -13.05
CA THR A 311 14.46 -12.65 -13.12
C THR A 311 13.34 -13.34 -13.88
N LEU A 312 13.66 -13.92 -15.04
CA LEU A 312 12.71 -14.55 -15.94
C LEU A 312 12.99 -16.06 -16.02
N ALA A 313 11.99 -16.87 -15.74
CA ALA A 313 12.00 -18.32 -15.95
C ALA A 313 10.81 -18.69 -16.84
N GLY A 314 11.07 -19.12 -18.07
CA GLY A 314 10.00 -19.57 -18.98
C GLY A 314 9.32 -20.83 -18.45
N GLY A 315 10.12 -21.84 -18.13
CA GLY A 315 9.64 -23.11 -17.60
C GLY A 315 9.63 -24.19 -18.68
N PHE A 316 8.57 -24.98 -18.74
CA PHE A 316 8.40 -26.00 -19.78
C PHE A 316 7.74 -25.41 -21.01
N GLY A 317 8.36 -25.58 -22.17
CA GLY A 317 7.75 -25.28 -23.46
C GLY A 317 8.63 -24.39 -24.31
N ALA A 318 8.05 -23.67 -25.27
CA ALA A 318 8.82 -22.79 -26.15
C ALA A 318 8.48 -21.33 -25.82
N ASP A 319 9.36 -20.70 -25.04
CA ASP A 319 9.09 -19.42 -24.42
C ASP A 319 9.77 -18.26 -25.15
N LEU A 320 9.13 -17.09 -25.06
CA LEU A 320 9.67 -15.83 -25.54
C LEU A 320 9.98 -14.93 -24.34
N LEU A 321 11.26 -14.67 -24.11
CA LEU A 321 11.76 -13.91 -22.97
C LEU A 321 12.38 -12.59 -23.44
N THR A 322 12.06 -11.50 -22.76
CA THR A 322 12.65 -10.17 -23.00
C THR A 322 12.95 -9.56 -21.65
N GLY A 323 14.23 -9.31 -21.36
CA GLY A 323 14.64 -8.74 -20.07
C GLY A 323 14.23 -7.28 -19.97
N GLY A 324 14.58 -6.50 -20.99
CA GLY A 324 14.35 -5.07 -21.05
C GLY A 324 15.59 -4.30 -20.62
N ALA A 325 15.39 -3.32 -19.74
CA ALA A 325 16.43 -2.42 -19.27
C ALA A 325 16.86 -2.82 -17.86
N GLY A 326 18.04 -3.40 -17.71
CA GLY A 326 18.53 -3.83 -16.41
C GLY A 326 19.74 -4.71 -16.52
N ALA A 327 20.03 -5.39 -15.42
CA ALA A 327 20.95 -6.52 -15.40
C ALA A 327 20.12 -7.76 -15.08
N ASP A 328 19.67 -8.44 -16.14
CA ASP A 328 18.59 -9.41 -16.02
C ASP A 328 19.12 -10.83 -15.86
N ARG A 329 18.30 -11.71 -15.30
CA ARG A 329 18.64 -13.11 -15.04
C ARG A 329 17.64 -14.01 -15.76
N PHE A 330 18.12 -14.75 -16.75
CA PHE A 330 17.33 -15.75 -17.45
C PHE A 330 17.62 -17.13 -16.86
N VAL A 331 16.60 -17.77 -16.29
CA VAL A 331 16.75 -18.98 -15.49
C VAL A 331 16.22 -20.19 -16.25
N PHE A 332 17.06 -21.20 -16.38
CA PHE A 332 16.74 -22.49 -16.99
C PHE A 332 17.04 -23.59 -15.97
N THR A 333 15.99 -24.12 -15.36
CA THR A 333 16.05 -25.27 -14.42
C THR A 333 15.36 -26.50 -14.95
N GLU A 334 14.40 -26.33 -15.87
CA GLU A 334 13.60 -27.42 -16.42
C GLU A 334 14.14 -27.87 -17.77
N SER A 335 14.12 -29.18 -18.02
CA SER A 335 14.54 -29.76 -19.29
C SER A 335 13.40 -29.74 -20.31
N GLY A 336 13.72 -29.40 -21.55
CA GLY A 336 12.78 -29.40 -22.66
C GLY A 336 12.28 -28.00 -22.99
N GLY A 337 12.51 -27.58 -24.22
CA GLY A 337 12.03 -26.29 -24.68
C GLY A 337 12.81 -25.70 -25.84
N ARG A 338 12.23 -24.66 -26.45
CA ARG A 338 12.90 -23.89 -27.49
C ARG A 338 12.67 -22.42 -27.22
N ASP A 339 13.55 -21.87 -26.42
CA ASP A 339 13.36 -20.56 -25.83
C ASP A 339 14.13 -19.51 -26.60
N ARG A 340 13.55 -18.32 -26.66
CA ARG A 340 14.06 -17.19 -27.41
C ARG A 340 14.18 -16.00 -26.48
N ILE A 341 15.41 -15.57 -26.23
CA ILE A 341 15.72 -14.33 -25.51
C ILE A 341 15.99 -13.24 -26.55
N THR A 342 15.22 -12.15 -26.49
CA THR A 342 15.19 -11.18 -27.60
C THR A 342 16.22 -10.07 -27.53
N ASP A 343 16.80 -9.82 -26.35
CA ASP A 343 17.58 -8.63 -26.04
C ASP A 343 18.81 -8.88 -25.14
N PHE A 344 19.24 -10.13 -24.99
CA PHE A 344 20.35 -10.51 -24.10
C PHE A 344 21.63 -9.70 -24.34
N ASN A 345 22.15 -9.11 -23.27
CA ASN A 345 23.41 -8.36 -23.25
C ASN A 345 24.44 -9.08 -22.37
N VAL A 346 25.49 -9.63 -23.00
CA VAL A 346 26.56 -10.38 -22.30
C VAL A 346 27.31 -9.57 -21.23
N ASP A 347 27.29 -8.24 -21.29
CA ASP A 347 27.98 -7.37 -20.32
C ASP A 347 27.13 -7.04 -19.08
N LEU A 348 25.80 -7.25 -19.14
CA LEU A 348 24.86 -6.89 -18.09
C LEU A 348 24.05 -8.09 -17.57
N ASP A 349 23.59 -8.96 -18.46
CA ASP A 349 22.66 -10.03 -18.15
C ASP A 349 23.38 -11.32 -17.79
N GLN A 350 22.65 -12.22 -17.13
CA GLN A 350 23.11 -13.53 -16.75
C GLN A 350 22.19 -14.62 -17.27
N LEU A 351 22.82 -15.68 -17.80
CA LEU A 351 22.16 -16.93 -18.12
C LEU A 351 22.42 -17.93 -16.98
N LEU A 352 21.39 -18.26 -16.22
CA LEU A 352 21.46 -19.23 -15.13
C LEU A 352 21.04 -20.59 -15.65
N LEU A 353 21.98 -21.53 -15.66
CA LEU A 353 21.76 -22.90 -16.12
C LEU A 353 21.88 -23.87 -14.96
N ASP A 354 20.84 -24.66 -14.72
CA ASP A 354 20.90 -25.75 -13.75
C ASP A 354 21.87 -26.84 -14.24
N ARG A 355 22.66 -27.40 -13.32
CA ARG A 355 23.66 -28.43 -13.62
C ARG A 355 23.05 -29.72 -14.15
N ASP A 356 21.81 -30.01 -13.80
CA ASP A 356 21.11 -31.20 -14.26
C ASP A 356 20.77 -31.10 -15.76
N LEU A 357 20.63 -29.89 -16.31
CA LEU A 357 20.48 -29.66 -17.76
C LEU A 357 21.76 -29.92 -18.56
N LEU A 358 22.90 -29.90 -17.88
CA LEU A 358 24.21 -29.81 -18.51
C LEU A 358 24.96 -31.14 -18.53
N ASP A 359 24.29 -32.25 -18.21
CA ASP A 359 24.90 -33.59 -18.11
C ASP A 359 26.22 -33.60 -17.29
N GLY A 360 26.28 -32.74 -16.25
CA GLY A 360 27.45 -32.59 -15.39
C GLY A 360 28.57 -31.66 -15.90
N LEU A 361 28.33 -30.85 -16.95
CA LEU A 361 29.25 -29.75 -17.28
C LEU A 361 29.22 -28.68 -16.19
N THR A 362 30.42 -28.32 -15.70
CA THR A 362 30.59 -27.36 -14.60
C THR A 362 31.41 -26.14 -14.99
N ASN A 363 31.86 -26.05 -16.25
CA ASN A 363 32.71 -24.97 -16.74
C ASN A 363 32.00 -24.20 -17.88
N PRO A 364 31.65 -22.92 -17.68
CA PRO A 364 31.06 -22.06 -18.71
C PRO A 364 31.83 -21.99 -20.03
N ASP A 365 33.17 -21.95 -20.01
CA ASP A 365 33.98 -21.93 -21.24
C ASP A 365 33.73 -23.17 -22.10
N ARG A 366 33.59 -24.33 -21.43
CA ARG A 366 33.35 -25.60 -22.09
C ARG A 366 31.92 -25.69 -22.63
N ILE A 367 30.95 -25.14 -21.90
CA ILE A 367 29.57 -25.03 -22.35
C ILE A 367 29.51 -24.23 -23.65
N VAL A 368 30.14 -23.05 -23.69
CA VAL A 368 30.18 -22.22 -24.90
C VAL A 368 30.87 -22.96 -26.06
N ALA A 369 32.02 -23.60 -25.81
CA ALA A 369 32.75 -24.32 -26.86
C ALA A 369 31.95 -25.50 -27.45
N GLU A 370 31.28 -26.28 -26.60
CA GLU A 370 30.61 -27.51 -27.01
C GLU A 370 29.19 -27.25 -27.53
N HIS A 371 28.46 -26.29 -26.96
CA HIS A 371 27.02 -26.11 -27.18
C HIS A 371 26.61 -24.81 -27.87
N ALA A 372 27.45 -23.77 -27.89
CA ALA A 372 27.09 -22.49 -28.52
C ALA A 372 27.47 -22.43 -30.00
N ARG A 373 26.57 -21.95 -30.85
CA ARG A 373 26.78 -21.73 -32.29
C ARG A 373 26.15 -20.43 -32.75
N LEU A 374 26.80 -19.75 -33.69
CA LEU A 374 26.19 -18.60 -34.38
C LEU A 374 25.26 -19.09 -35.49
N VAL A 375 23.98 -18.69 -35.42
CA VAL A 375 22.95 -19.09 -36.38
C VAL A 375 22.08 -17.89 -36.73
N ASN A 376 22.22 -17.37 -37.95
CA ASN A 376 21.40 -16.29 -38.51
C ASN A 376 21.28 -15.06 -37.59
N GLY A 377 22.41 -14.47 -37.20
CA GLY A 377 22.44 -13.23 -36.39
C GLY A 377 22.01 -13.42 -34.93
N ALA A 378 22.23 -14.61 -34.39
CA ALA A 378 21.98 -14.96 -33.00
C ALA A 378 22.98 -16.01 -32.54
N VAL A 379 23.12 -16.14 -31.23
CA VAL A 379 23.76 -17.29 -30.59
C VAL A 379 22.69 -18.32 -30.24
N VAL A 380 22.97 -19.59 -30.50
CA VAL A 380 22.13 -20.72 -30.12
C VAL A 380 22.94 -21.65 -29.24
N LEU A 381 22.45 -21.91 -28.02
CA LEU A 381 22.92 -22.95 -27.12
C LEU A 381 22.01 -24.16 -27.30
N ASP A 382 22.59 -25.29 -27.71
CA ASP A 382 21.87 -26.52 -27.99
C ASP A 382 22.29 -27.62 -27.00
N PHE A 383 21.38 -27.98 -26.10
CA PHE A 383 21.54 -29.05 -25.11
C PHE A 383 20.68 -30.28 -25.46
N GLY A 384 20.31 -30.44 -26.73
CA GLY A 384 19.43 -31.50 -27.20
C GLY A 384 17.96 -31.12 -27.08
N ASP A 385 17.32 -31.47 -25.96
CA ASP A 385 15.90 -31.22 -25.75
C ASP A 385 15.60 -29.77 -25.32
N THR A 386 16.61 -29.07 -24.77
CA THR A 386 16.56 -27.63 -24.46
C THR A 386 17.42 -26.86 -25.47
N ILE A 387 16.80 -25.90 -26.15
CA ILE A 387 17.48 -24.98 -27.06
C ILE A 387 17.23 -23.56 -26.59
N ILE A 388 18.30 -22.80 -26.37
CA ILE A 388 18.23 -21.38 -25.99
C ILE A 388 18.79 -20.54 -27.12
N ARG A 389 17.96 -19.67 -27.69
CA ARG A 389 18.36 -18.74 -28.74
C ARG A 389 18.45 -17.32 -28.17
N LEU A 390 19.64 -16.73 -28.25
CA LEU A 390 19.95 -15.35 -27.86
C LEU A 390 20.00 -14.49 -29.13
N ASP A 391 18.91 -13.77 -29.42
CA ASP A 391 18.84 -12.94 -30.62
C ASP A 391 19.71 -11.69 -30.52
N GLY A 392 20.16 -11.18 -31.68
CA GLY A 392 20.95 -9.96 -31.75
C GLY A 392 22.44 -10.16 -31.41
N LEU A 393 22.80 -11.24 -30.71
CA LEU A 393 24.20 -11.59 -30.46
C LEU A 393 24.88 -12.13 -31.72
N THR A 394 25.93 -11.43 -32.17
CA THR A 394 26.71 -11.78 -33.38
C THR A 394 28.07 -12.40 -33.10
N SER A 395 28.45 -12.57 -31.84
CA SER A 395 29.70 -13.18 -31.38
C SER A 395 29.47 -14.04 -30.14
N LEU A 396 30.43 -14.92 -29.83
CA LEU A 396 30.44 -15.72 -28.60
C LEU A 396 31.28 -15.08 -27.48
N ASP A 397 31.95 -13.97 -27.77
CA ASP A 397 32.83 -13.27 -26.83
C ASP A 397 32.03 -12.80 -25.61
N GLY A 398 32.59 -12.99 -24.40
CA GLY A 398 31.94 -12.65 -23.13
C GLY A 398 30.82 -13.60 -22.68
N LEU A 399 30.34 -14.49 -23.55
CA LEU A 399 29.21 -15.38 -23.23
C LEU A 399 29.50 -16.32 -22.05
N ALA A 400 30.73 -16.81 -21.93
CA ALA A 400 31.12 -17.68 -20.82
C ALA A 400 31.05 -16.94 -19.47
N ASP A 401 31.37 -15.66 -19.43
CA ASP A 401 31.32 -14.83 -18.22
C ASP A 401 29.87 -14.51 -17.81
N ALA A 402 28.96 -14.45 -18.78
CA ALA A 402 27.53 -14.25 -18.56
C ALA A 402 26.80 -15.53 -18.10
N ILE A 403 27.43 -16.71 -18.18
CA ILE A 403 26.82 -17.98 -17.76
C ILE A 403 27.14 -18.27 -16.30
N SER A 404 26.09 -18.46 -15.49
CA SER A 404 26.16 -18.91 -14.10
C SER A 404 25.53 -20.28 -13.95
N LEU A 405 26.16 -21.16 -13.16
CA LEU A 405 25.66 -22.50 -12.89
C LEU A 405 25.02 -22.55 -11.51
N ILE A 406 23.75 -22.93 -11.45
CA ILE A 406 22.97 -23.02 -10.21
C ILE A 406 22.80 -24.44 -9.71
#